data_AF-A0A7J2S6P1-F1
#
_entry.id   AF-A0A7J2S6P1-F1
#
_cell.length_a   1.000
_cell.length_b   1.000
_cell.length_c   1.000
_cell.angle_alpha   90.00
_cell.angle_beta   90.00
_cell.angle_gamma   90.00
#
_symmetry.space_group_name_H-M   'P 1'
#
loop_
_entity.id
_entity.type
_entity.pdbx_description
1 polymer ?
#
loop_
_entity_poly.entity_id
_entity_poly.type
_entity_poly.pdbx_seq_one_letter_code
_entity_poly.pdbx_strand_id
1 'polypeptide(L)'
;MKISELKSNSNFDEVVLKIIEKKEPRNVIRRYGGTARVCDLIGEDEEGNIIQITLWNEEIDTVEENEKIKIIDGWVKEWNGNLQISTGRNGKIEKIE
;
A
#
# COMPACT_ATOMS: atom_id res chain seq x y z
N MET A 1 -13.04 3.33 3.67
CA MET A 1 -12.59 4.73 3.87
C MET A 1 -12.09 5.29 2.54
N LYS A 2 -12.20 6.60 2.33
CA LYS A 2 -11.68 7.30 1.14
C LYS A 2 -10.25 7.77 1.34
N ILE A 3 -9.48 7.95 0.26
CA ILE A 3 -8.10 8.48 0.37
C ILE A 3 -8.09 9.86 1.03
N SER A 4 -9.06 10.72 0.69
CA SER A 4 -9.18 12.08 1.23
C SER A 4 -9.39 12.13 2.75
N GLU A 5 -9.80 11.02 3.38
CA GLU A 5 -10.00 10.93 4.83
C GLU A 5 -8.76 10.41 5.58
N LEU A 6 -7.74 9.96 4.85
CA LEU A 6 -6.51 9.42 5.42
C LEU A 6 -5.70 10.53 6.10
N LYS A 7 -5.33 10.27 7.35
CA LYS A 7 -4.46 11.17 8.12
C LYS A 7 -3.05 10.61 8.16
N SER A 8 -2.06 11.48 8.02
CA SER A 8 -0.67 11.07 8.13
C SER A 8 -0.36 10.44 9.48
N ASN A 9 0.49 9.41 9.48
CA ASN A 9 0.94 8.69 10.67
C ASN A 9 -0.22 8.13 11.52
N SER A 10 -1.25 7.57 10.85
CA SER A 10 -2.42 6.99 11.51
C SER A 10 -2.78 5.63 10.93
N ASN A 11 -3.51 4.83 11.72
CA ASN A 11 -4.12 3.58 11.25
C ASN A 11 -5.46 3.89 10.55
N PHE A 12 -5.87 3.02 9.63
CA PHE A 12 -7.20 3.00 9.04
C PHE A 12 -7.76 1.58 9.03
N ASP A 13 -9.08 1.45 9.17
CA ASP A 13 -9.75 0.14 9.23
C ASP A 13 -9.76 -0.55 7.86
N GLU A 14 -10.21 0.16 6.82
CA GLU A 14 -10.27 -0.40 5.47
C GLU A 14 -10.23 0.67 4.36
N VAL A 15 -9.49 0.41 3.29
CA VAL A 15 -9.45 1.24 2.07
C VAL A 15 -9.48 0.34 0.84
N VAL A 16 -10.33 0.69 -0.12
CA VAL A 16 -10.50 -0.04 -1.38
C VAL A 16 -9.89 0.78 -2.51
N LEU A 17 -9.02 0.16 -3.30
CA LEU A 17 -8.24 0.81 -4.35
C LEU A 17 -8.13 -0.08 -5.57
N LYS A 18 -8.14 0.53 -6.75
CA LYS A 18 -7.72 -0.10 -7.99
C LYS A 18 -6.25 0.19 -8.26
N ILE A 19 -5.45 -0.84 -8.52
CA ILE A 19 -4.05 -0.68 -8.87
C ILE A 19 -3.95 -0.17 -10.31
N ILE A 20 -3.36 1.01 -10.50
CA ILE A 20 -3.10 1.60 -11.81
C ILE A 20 -1.71 1.26 -12.30
N GLU A 21 -0.72 1.23 -11.40
CA GLU A 21 0.68 1.02 -11.75
C GLU A 21 1.37 0.16 -10.67
N LYS A 22 2.14 -0.83 -11.11
CA LYS A 22 3.03 -1.63 -10.25
C LYS A 22 4.48 -1.41 -10.66
N LYS A 23 5.28 -0.81 -9.77
CA LYS A 23 6.73 -0.62 -10.05
C LYS A 23 7.51 -1.91 -9.85
N GLU A 24 8.75 -1.92 -10.34
CA GLU A 24 9.64 -3.06 -10.14
C GLU A 24 10.01 -3.23 -8.64
N PRO A 25 9.93 -4.46 -8.10
CA PRO A 25 10.29 -4.72 -6.72
C PRO A 25 11.80 -4.55 -6.53
N ARG A 26 12.18 -3.82 -5.47
CA ARG A 26 13.58 -3.60 -5.09
C ARG A 26 13.91 -4.28 -3.77
N ASN A 27 15.17 -4.70 -3.63
CA ASN A 27 15.68 -5.24 -2.38
C ASN A 27 16.21 -4.11 -1.49
N VAL A 28 15.79 -4.10 -0.22
CA VAL A 28 16.28 -3.16 0.79
C VAL A 28 16.93 -3.93 1.94
N ILE A 29 18.02 -3.40 2.47
CA ILE A 29 18.73 -3.98 3.61
C ILE A 29 18.06 -3.47 4.89
N ARG A 30 17.64 -4.39 5.76
CA ARG A 30 17.03 -4.04 7.04
C ARG A 30 18.10 -3.57 8.02
N ARG A 31 17.74 -2.64 8.91
CA ARG A 31 18.64 -2.02 9.90
C ARG A 31 19.37 -3.03 10.81
N TYR A 32 18.75 -4.17 11.10
CA TYR A 32 19.27 -5.20 12.01
C TYR A 32 19.86 -6.42 11.27
N GLY A 33 20.14 -6.29 9.97
CA GLY A 33 20.55 -7.41 9.12
C GLY A 33 19.37 -8.07 8.40
N GLY A 34 19.66 -8.72 7.27
CA GLY A 34 18.68 -9.33 6.38
C GLY A 34 18.21 -8.41 5.25
N THR A 35 17.62 -9.01 4.22
CA THR A 35 17.02 -8.33 3.07
C THR A 35 15.49 -8.35 3.18
N ALA A 36 14.84 -7.29 2.71
CA ALA A 36 13.40 -7.25 2.46
C ALA A 36 13.18 -6.88 1.00
N ARG A 37 12.12 -7.42 0.39
CA ARG A 37 11.64 -6.87 -0.89
C ARG A 37 10.62 -5.79 -0.59
N VAL A 38 10.67 -4.71 -1.34
CA VAL A 38 9.68 -3.63 -1.30
C VAL A 38 9.26 -3.30 -2.73
N CYS A 39 7.95 -3.10 -2.93
CA CYS A 39 7.37 -2.70 -4.20
C CYS A 39 6.47 -1.49 -3.95
N ASP A 40 6.68 -0.44 -4.73
CA ASP A 40 5.83 0.74 -4.73
C ASP A 40 4.76 0.57 -5.83
N LEU A 41 3.49 0.78 -5.50
CA LEU A 41 2.38 0.80 -6.44
C LEU A 41 1.63 2.12 -6.38
N ILE A 42 0.84 2.37 -7.41
CA ILE A 42 -0.11 3.49 -7.46
C ILE A 42 -1.52 2.91 -7.47
N GLY A 43 -2.33 3.31 -6.50
CA GLY A 43 -3.73 2.94 -6.39
C GLY A 43 -4.65 4.15 -6.52
N GLU A 44 -5.83 3.92 -7.10
CA GLU A 44 -6.89 4.92 -7.25
C GLU A 44 -8.15 4.47 -6.52
N ASP A 45 -8.77 5.38 -5.77
CA ASP A 45 -10.06 5.15 -5.14
C ASP A 45 -11.23 5.43 -6.10
N GLU A 46 -12.46 5.16 -5.66
CA GLU A 46 -13.65 5.36 -6.50
C GLU A 46 -13.94 6.84 -6.83
N GLU A 47 -13.30 7.78 -6.14
CA GLU A 47 -13.42 9.22 -6.39
C GLU A 47 -12.32 9.75 -7.32
N GLY A 48 -11.42 8.88 -7.78
CA GLY A 48 -10.30 9.26 -8.63
C GLY A 48 -9.11 9.84 -7.88
N ASN A 49 -9.08 9.72 -6.54
CA ASN A 49 -7.91 10.10 -5.76
C ASN A 49 -6.83 9.05 -5.94
N ILE A 50 -5.58 9.50 -6.08
CA ILE A 50 -4.44 8.63 -6.29
C ILE A 50 -3.57 8.61 -5.02
N ILE A 51 -3.13 7.42 -4.61
CA ILE A 51 -2.21 7.24 -3.49
C ILE A 51 -1.12 6.21 -3.81
N GLN A 52 0.05 6.38 -3.18
CA GLN A 52 1.11 5.39 -3.23
C GLN A 52 0.87 4.28 -2.22
N ILE A 53 1.09 3.03 -2.65
CA ILE A 53 0.98 1.84 -1.81
C ILE A 53 2.35 1.18 -1.74
N THR A 54 2.79 0.82 -0.55
CA THR A 54 4.05 0.10 -0.35
C THR A 54 3.77 -1.32 0.13
N LEU A 55 4.16 -2.31 -0.68
CA LEU A 55 4.05 -3.73 -0.37
C LEU A 55 5.39 -4.34 0.01
N TRP A 56 5.37 -5.29 0.93
CA TRP A 56 6.57 -5.93 1.47
C TRP A 56 6.61 -7.43 1.22
N ASN A 57 7.79 -7.93 0.87
CA ASN A 57 8.09 -9.36 0.75
C ASN A 57 7.05 -10.10 -0.11
N GLU A 58 6.30 -11.05 0.47
CA GLU A 58 5.34 -11.91 -0.22
C GLU A 58 4.10 -11.15 -0.69
N GLU A 59 3.75 -10.02 -0.06
CA GLU A 59 2.60 -9.19 -0.45
C GLU A 59 2.74 -8.68 -1.89
N ILE A 60 3.97 -8.44 -2.34
CA ILE A 60 4.30 -7.98 -3.68
C ILE A 60 3.79 -8.95 -4.75
N ASP A 61 3.89 -10.24 -4.46
CA ASP A 61 3.51 -11.31 -5.38
C ASP A 61 1.99 -11.60 -5.29
N THR A 62 1.29 -11.01 -4.31
CA THR A 62 -0.16 -11.13 -4.16
C THR A 62 -0.96 -10.08 -4.92
N VAL A 63 -0.37 -9.02 -5.47
CA VAL A 63 -1.12 -7.93 -6.10
C VAL A 63 -0.55 -7.62 -7.48
N GLU A 64 -1.40 -7.56 -8.50
CA GLU A 64 -1.03 -7.22 -9.88
C GLU A 64 -1.64 -5.88 -10.33
N GLU A 65 -1.12 -5.35 -11.44
CA GLU A 65 -1.68 -4.15 -12.06
C GLU A 65 -3.11 -4.41 -12.56
N ASN A 66 -3.96 -3.38 -12.55
CA ASN A 66 -5.38 -3.42 -12.91
C ASN A 66 -6.28 -4.23 -11.97
N GLU A 67 -5.76 -4.81 -10.90
CA GLU A 67 -6.56 -5.46 -9.87
C GLU A 67 -7.18 -4.46 -8.90
N LYS A 68 -8.35 -4.80 -8.36
CA LYS A 68 -8.97 -4.05 -7.26
C LYS A 68 -8.63 -4.77 -5.96
N ILE A 69 -8.08 -4.03 -5.00
CA ILE A 69 -7.65 -4.56 -3.72
C ILE A 69 -8.30 -3.79 -2.58
N LYS A 70 -8.40 -4.46 -1.44
CA LYS A 70 -8.85 -3.91 -0.17
C LYS A 70 -7.74 -4.11 0.86
N ILE A 71 -7.25 -3.01 1.41
CA ILE A 71 -6.29 -3.03 2.52
C ILE A 71 -7.08 -2.88 3.81
N ILE A 72 -6.88 -3.80 4.75
CA ILE A 72 -7.53 -3.84 6.06
C ILE A 72 -6.48 -3.64 7.14
N ASP A 73 -6.80 -2.91 8.21
CA ASP A 73 -5.91 -2.58 9.34
C ASP A 73 -4.57 -1.97 8.86
N GLY A 74 -4.65 -1.08 7.89
CA GLY A 74 -3.50 -0.47 7.24
C GLY A 74 -2.93 0.72 8.00
N TRP A 75 -1.76 1.16 7.56
CA TRP A 75 -1.03 2.30 8.10
C TRP A 75 -0.77 3.35 7.03
N VAL A 76 -1.10 4.61 7.35
CA VAL A 76 -0.75 5.78 6.54
C VAL A 76 0.59 6.33 7.02
N LYS A 77 1.57 6.30 6.14
CA LYS A 77 2.87 6.94 6.33
C LYS A 77 2.93 8.21 5.49
N GLU A 78 3.39 9.30 6.07
CA GLU A 78 3.74 10.49 5.30
C GLU A 78 5.24 10.53 5.06
N TRP A 79 5.63 10.71 3.79
CA TRP A 79 7.02 10.88 3.40
C TRP A 79 7.18 12.11 2.53
N ASN A 80 7.92 13.10 3.04
CA ASN A 80 8.21 14.34 2.32
C ASN A 80 6.94 15.04 1.78
N GLY A 81 5.88 15.09 2.58
CA GLY A 81 4.59 15.69 2.22
C GLY A 81 3.66 14.81 1.35
N ASN A 82 4.07 13.59 0.99
CA ASN A 82 3.24 12.66 0.24
C ASN A 82 2.74 11.53 1.15
N LEU A 83 1.44 11.24 1.08
CA LEU A 83 0.84 10.12 1.79
C LEU A 83 1.13 8.82 1.04
N GLN A 84 1.49 7.79 1.81
CA GLN A 84 1.70 6.43 1.34
C GLN A 84 1.01 5.49 2.31
N ILE A 85 0.40 4.43 1.80
CA ILE A 85 -0.24 3.42 2.65
C ILE A 85 0.47 2.08 2.55
N SER A 86 0.37 1.30 3.62
CA SER A 86 0.85 -0.07 3.70
C SER A 86 -0.07 -0.88 4.61
N THR A 87 0.07 -2.20 4.62
CA THR A 87 -0.59 -3.10 5.56
C THR A 87 -0.10 -2.95 7.01
N GLY A 88 0.96 -2.19 7.25
CA GLY A 88 1.48 -1.99 8.60
C GLY A 88 1.93 -3.32 9.24
N ARG A 89 1.66 -3.49 10.55
CA ARG A 89 2.10 -4.68 11.30
C ARG A 89 1.09 -5.83 11.29
N ASN A 90 -0.20 -5.51 11.29
CA ASN A 90 -1.29 -6.48 11.44
C ASN A 90 -2.25 -6.47 10.25
N GLY A 91 -2.07 -5.56 9.30
CA GLY A 91 -2.97 -5.41 8.19
C GLY A 91 -2.83 -6.51 7.15
N LYS A 92 -3.82 -6.55 6.27
CA LYS A 92 -4.00 -7.58 5.26
C LYS A 92 -4.46 -6.97 3.95
N ILE A 93 -4.19 -7.68 2.86
CA ILE A 93 -4.68 -7.34 1.53
C ILE A 93 -5.67 -8.41 1.12
N GLU A 94 -6.85 -7.98 0.69
CA GLU A 94 -7.85 -8.83 0.05
C GLU A 94 -8.04 -8.36 -1.39
N LYS A 95 -7.99 -9.29 -2.35
CA LYS A 95 -8.40 -8.99 -3.71
C LYS A 95 -9.92 -8.95 -3.76
N ILE A 96 -10.46 -7.96 -4.46
CA ILE A 96 -11.87 -7.86 -4.77
C ILE A 96 -12.05 -7.88 -6.28
N GLU A 97 -12.91 -8.76 -6.78
CA GLU A 97 -13.21 -8.95 -8.20
C GLU A 97 -14.06 -7.80 -8.77
#